data_AF-A0AAV2N1E6-F1
#
_entry.id   AF-A0AAV2N1E6-F1
#
_cell.length_a   1.000
_cell.length_b   1.000
_cell.length_c   1.000
_cell.angle_alpha   90.00
_cell.angle_beta   90.00
_cell.angle_gamma   90.00
#
_symmetry.space_group_name_H-M   'P 1'
#
loop_
_entity.id
_entity.type
_entity.pdbx_description
1 polymer ?
#
loop_
_entity_poly.entity_id
_entity_poly.type
_entity_poly.pdbx_seq_one_letter_code
_entity_poly.pdbx_strand_id
1 'polypeptide(L)'
;MAGNTTVGSTLLDEEFRRILLEREQECMKLKDANTTPPTEPYCRLTFDGWSCWPNTRAGSTVYAPCPNFITGFDTSRKYTLISNMQFSILIAVIFPTLLPAHKMN
;
A
#
# COMPACT_ATOMS: atom_id res chain seq x y z
N MET A 1 19.10 -3.94 -39.12
CA MET A 1 19.88 -4.72 -38.14
C MET A 1 19.13 -4.72 -36.83
N ALA A 2 18.68 -5.90 -36.38
CA ALA A 2 17.99 -6.06 -35.10
C ALA A 2 19.05 -6.11 -33.99
N GLY A 3 19.09 -5.07 -33.15
CA GLY A 3 19.86 -5.04 -31.91
C GLY A 3 18.96 -5.43 -30.74
N ASN A 4 19.21 -6.61 -30.20
CA ASN A 4 18.63 -7.22 -29.00
C ASN A 4 18.80 -6.34 -27.75
N THR A 5 17.72 -6.01 -27.02
CA THR A 5 17.74 -5.39 -25.68
C THR A 5 16.69 -5.99 -24.73
N THR A 6 16.20 -7.21 -24.99
CA THR A 6 15.07 -7.77 -24.23
C THR A 6 15.48 -8.53 -22.95
N VAL A 7 16.75 -8.85 -22.77
CA VAL A 7 17.21 -9.70 -21.65
C VAL A 7 17.31 -8.94 -20.31
N GLY A 8 17.60 -7.63 -20.35
CA GLY A 8 17.71 -6.81 -19.14
C GLY A 8 16.36 -6.50 -18.50
N SER A 9 15.33 -6.24 -19.33
CA SER A 9 13.97 -5.97 -18.86
C SER A 9 13.37 -7.17 -18.13
N THR A 10 13.54 -8.38 -18.69
CA THR A 10 12.99 -9.60 -18.12
C THR A 10 13.57 -9.95 -16.75
N LEU A 11 14.85 -9.66 -16.48
CA LEU A 11 15.45 -9.96 -15.18
C LEU A 11 14.97 -9.02 -14.09
N LEU A 12 14.80 -7.73 -14.42
CA LEU A 12 14.25 -6.75 -13.50
C LEU A 12 12.79 -7.05 -13.16
N ASP A 13 12.02 -7.49 -14.16
CA ASP A 13 10.62 -7.86 -14.00
C ASP A 13 10.45 -9.12 -13.12
N GLU A 14 11.31 -10.12 -13.27
CA GLU A 14 11.29 -11.33 -12.43
C GLU A 14 11.70 -11.05 -10.98
N GLU A 15 12.73 -10.21 -10.78
CA GLU A 15 13.12 -9.78 -9.43
C GLU A 15 11.99 -8.99 -8.76
N PHE A 16 11.38 -8.06 -9.49
CA PHE A 16 10.26 -7.27 -9.02
C PHE A 16 9.06 -8.15 -8.66
N ARG A 17 8.71 -9.12 -9.51
CA ARG A 17 7.65 -10.12 -9.24
C ARG A 17 7.95 -10.93 -7.99
N ARG A 18 9.20 -11.37 -7.80
CA ARG A 18 9.63 -12.12 -6.61
C ARG A 18 9.42 -11.29 -5.34
N ILE A 19 9.78 -10.01 -5.37
CA ILE A 19 9.63 -9.10 -4.23
C ILE A 19 8.15 -8.90 -3.88
N LEU A 20 7.29 -8.68 -4.87
CA LEU A 20 5.85 -8.53 -4.64
C LEU A 20 5.22 -9.79 -4.03
N LEU A 21 5.59 -10.98 -4.56
CA LEU A 21 5.11 -12.25 -4.02
C LEU A 21 5.55 -12.49 -2.59
N GLU A 22 6.81 -12.17 -2.27
CA GLU A 22 7.34 -12.29 -0.91
C GLU A 22 6.59 -11.38 0.06
N ARG A 23 6.37 -10.10 -0.31
CA ARG A 23 5.58 -9.13 0.47
C ARG A 23 4.14 -9.60 0.69
N GLU A 24 3.48 -10.11 -0.35
CA GLU A 24 2.12 -10.62 -0.27
C GLU A 24 2.05 -11.81 0.69
N GLN A 25 2.96 -12.78 0.56
CA GLN A 25 3.04 -13.93 1.44
C GLN A 25 3.27 -13.54 2.91
N GLU A 26 4.16 -12.57 3.17
CA GLU A 26 4.35 -12.00 4.51
C GLU A 26 3.05 -11.41 5.05
N CYS A 27 2.32 -10.65 4.22
CA CYS A 27 1.06 -10.05 4.63
C CYS A 27 -0.02 -11.10 4.94
N MET A 28 -0.08 -12.17 4.15
CA MET A 28 -1.02 -13.27 4.37
C MET A 28 -0.73 -14.01 5.68
N LYS A 29 0.54 -14.26 6.01
CA LYS A 29 0.93 -14.83 7.31
C LYS A 29 0.49 -13.95 8.47
N LEU A 30 0.65 -12.62 8.36
CA LEU A 30 0.20 -11.68 9.38
C LEU A 30 -1.32 -11.68 9.52
N LYS A 31 -2.04 -11.76 8.40
CA LYS A 31 -3.50 -11.86 8.40
C LYS A 31 -3.99 -13.10 9.15
N ASP A 32 -3.35 -14.24 8.91
CA ASP A 32 -3.72 -15.51 9.53
C ASP A 32 -3.38 -15.53 11.03
N ALA A 33 -2.25 -14.95 11.41
CA ALA A 33 -1.85 -14.79 12.82
C ALA A 33 -2.74 -13.81 13.59
N ASN A 34 -3.39 -12.88 12.90
CA ASN A 34 -4.24 -11.85 13.50
C ASN A 34 -5.67 -12.36 13.71
N THR A 35 -5.79 -13.42 14.52
CA THR A 35 -7.04 -14.15 14.75
C THR A 35 -7.99 -13.44 15.72
N THR A 36 -7.49 -12.48 16.50
CA THR A 36 -8.29 -11.73 17.49
C THR A 36 -8.63 -10.33 16.95
N PRO A 37 -9.92 -10.05 16.67
CA PRO A 37 -10.33 -8.73 16.21
C PRO A 37 -10.17 -7.67 17.31
N PRO A 38 -9.69 -6.46 16.99
CA PRO A 38 -9.74 -5.30 17.89
C PRO A 38 -11.16 -5.03 18.42
N THR A 39 -11.24 -4.56 19.65
CA THR A 39 -12.51 -4.21 20.33
C THR A 39 -13.18 -2.98 19.73
N GLU A 40 -12.39 -2.02 19.26
CA GLU A 40 -12.86 -0.79 18.60
C GLU A 40 -13.08 -1.00 17.10
N PRO A 41 -13.97 -0.24 16.44
CA PRO A 41 -14.13 -0.28 14.99
C PRO A 41 -12.79 -0.11 14.27
N TYR A 42 -12.51 -1.00 13.33
CA TYR A 42 -11.23 -1.05 12.63
C TYR A 42 -11.41 -1.46 11.16
N CYS A 43 -10.50 -1.01 10.30
CA CYS A 43 -10.32 -1.56 8.97
C CYS A 43 -9.39 -2.77 9.05
N ARG A 44 -9.78 -3.87 8.41
CA ARG A 44 -9.01 -5.11 8.39
C ARG A 44 -7.67 -4.92 7.69
N LEU A 45 -6.69 -5.70 8.15
CA LEU A 45 -5.40 -5.86 7.49
C LEU A 45 -5.60 -6.22 6.02
N THR A 46 -4.91 -5.51 5.14
CA THR A 46 -5.04 -5.68 3.69
C THR A 46 -3.69 -5.54 3.00
N PHE A 47 -3.55 -6.21 1.86
CA PHE A 47 -2.46 -6.00 0.92
C PHE A 47 -3.01 -5.18 -0.26
N ASP A 48 -2.30 -4.12 -0.64
CA ASP A 48 -2.76 -3.18 -1.68
C ASP A 48 -2.08 -3.37 -3.04
N GLY A 49 -1.28 -4.44 -3.17
CA GLY A 49 -0.43 -4.71 -4.33
C GLY A 49 1.04 -4.34 -4.11
N TRP A 50 1.37 -3.64 -3.02
CA TRP A 50 2.74 -3.17 -2.75
C TRP A 50 3.12 -3.34 -1.27
N SER A 51 2.21 -2.95 -0.39
CA SER A 51 2.42 -2.85 1.05
C SER A 51 1.33 -3.59 1.82
N CYS A 52 1.75 -4.18 2.94
CA CYS A 52 0.82 -4.73 3.90
C CYS A 52 0.39 -3.65 4.90
N TRP A 53 -0.90 -3.37 4.94
CA TRP A 53 -1.50 -2.41 5.85
C TRP A 53 -2.12 -3.18 7.03
N PRO A 54 -1.70 -2.93 8.28
CA PRO A 54 -2.20 -3.67 9.44
C PRO A 54 -3.66 -3.33 9.75
N ASN A 55 -4.27 -4.01 10.74
CA ASN A 55 -5.54 -3.54 11.28
C ASN A 55 -5.39 -2.11 11.78
N THR A 56 -6.24 -1.20 11.30
CA THR A 56 -6.17 0.21 11.65
C THR A 56 -7.48 0.66 12.27
N ARG A 57 -7.40 1.47 13.33
CA ARG A 57 -8.59 2.04 13.95
C ARG A 57 -9.37 2.88 12.94
N ALA A 58 -10.68 2.72 12.90
CA ALA A 58 -11.51 3.47 11.96
C ALA A 58 -11.43 4.98 12.26
N GLY A 59 -11.41 5.79 11.20
CA GLY A 59 -11.19 7.23 11.27
C GLY A 59 -9.74 7.64 11.55
N SER A 60 -8.79 6.70 11.62
CA SER A 60 -7.37 7.01 11.78
C SER A 60 -6.62 7.04 10.45
N THR A 61 -5.46 7.67 10.47
CA THR A 61 -4.55 7.74 9.32
C THR A 61 -3.28 6.99 9.68
N VAL A 62 -2.85 6.08 8.80
CA VAL A 62 -1.58 5.35 8.96
C VAL A 62 -0.63 5.65 7.81
N TYR A 63 0.66 5.57 8.12
CA TYR A 63 1.73 5.93 7.21
C TYR A 63 2.67 4.74 7.03
N ALA A 64 3.03 4.45 5.78
CA ALA A 64 4.06 3.48 5.44
C ALA A 64 5.13 4.16 4.55
N PRO A 65 6.41 3.80 4.69
CA PRO A 65 7.44 4.30 3.79
C PRO A 65 7.18 3.82 2.36
N CYS A 66 7.63 4.61 1.37
CA CYS A 66 7.61 4.17 -0.02
C CYS A 66 8.44 2.88 -0.19
N PRO A 67 7.93 1.86 -0.90
CA PRO A 67 8.70 0.67 -1.19
C PRO A 67 9.97 1.04 -1.98
N ASN A 68 11.13 0.60 -1.48
CA ASN A 68 12.44 0.95 -2.04
C ASN A 68 12.82 0.19 -3.32
N PHE A 69 12.04 -0.83 -3.68
CA PHE A 69 12.26 -1.66 -4.86
C PHE A 69 11.55 -1.14 -6.12
N ILE A 70 10.71 -0.11 -5.99
CA ILE A 70 10.05 0.52 -7.13
C ILE A 70 10.97 1.62 -7.65
N THR A 71 11.50 1.45 -8.86
CA THR A 71 12.36 2.45 -9.50
C THR A 71 11.62 3.80 -9.61
N GLY A 72 12.25 4.87 -9.12
CA GLY A 72 11.68 6.22 -9.15
C GLY A 72 10.89 6.62 -7.89
N PHE A 73 10.72 5.71 -6.92
CA PHE A 73 10.11 6.06 -5.63
C PHE A 73 11.17 6.63 -4.67
N ASP A 74 10.81 7.71 -3.99
CA ASP A 74 11.64 8.34 -2.98
C ASP A 74 11.35 7.73 -1.60
N THR A 75 12.27 6.92 -1.11
CA THR A 75 12.15 6.20 0.18
C THR A 75 12.13 7.11 1.39
N SER A 76 12.49 8.40 1.24
CA SER A 76 12.34 9.41 2.30
C SER A 76 10.89 9.89 2.45
N ARG A 77 10.01 9.60 1.49
CA ARG A 77 8.58 9.94 1.54
C ARG A 77 7.76 8.81 2.16
N LYS A 78 6.56 9.16 2.60
CA LYS A 78 5.58 8.23 3.16
C LYS A 78 4.28 8.34 2.38
N TYR A 79 3.68 7.19 2.09
CA TYR A 79 2.31 7.13 1.60
C TYR A 79 1.35 6.97 2.78
N THR A 80 0.13 7.48 2.58
CA THR A 80 -0.88 7.62 3.62
C THR A 80 -2.08 6.77 3.26
N LEU A 81 -2.49 5.87 4.16
CA LEU A 81 -3.77 5.18 4.07
C LEU A 81 -4.75 5.82 5.06
N ILE A 82 -5.83 6.37 4.51
CA ILE A 82 -6.93 6.94 5.29
C ILE A 82 -7.93 5.82 5.57
N SER A 83 -8.00 5.41 6.84
CA SER A 83 -8.89 4.35 7.32
C SER A 83 -10.29 4.92 7.49
N ASN A 84 -11.05 5.09 6.40
CA ASN A 84 -12.44 5.54 6.48
C ASN A 84 -13.37 4.40 6.91
N MET A 85 -14.39 4.71 7.72
CA MET A 85 -15.43 3.78 8.19
C MET A 85 -16.22 3.11 7.04
N GLN A 86 -16.08 3.59 5.82
CA GLN A 86 -16.83 3.12 4.66
C GLN A 86 -15.87 2.89 3.49
N PHE A 87 -15.87 1.66 2.99
CA PHE A 87 -15.20 1.19 1.77
C PHE A 87 -13.68 0.95 1.83
N SER A 88 -13.33 -0.31 1.59
CA SER A 88 -12.01 -0.86 1.26
C SER A 88 -11.40 -0.32 -0.05
N ILE A 89 -11.67 0.94 -0.44
CA ILE A 89 -11.24 1.48 -1.72
C ILE A 89 -9.91 2.23 -1.55
N LEU A 90 -8.91 1.62 -2.17
CA LEU A 90 -7.64 2.16 -2.62
C LEU A 90 -7.77 3.61 -3.10
N ILE A 91 -7.49 4.59 -2.24
CA ILE A 91 -7.20 5.94 -2.71
C ILE A 91 -5.68 6.11 -2.69
N ALA A 92 -5.06 5.72 -3.79
CA ALA A 92 -3.77 6.26 -4.21
C ALA A 92 -3.98 7.76 -4.54
N VAL A 93 -3.94 8.62 -3.53
CA VAL A 93 -3.98 10.07 -3.74
C VAL A 93 -2.57 10.59 -3.98
N ILE A 94 -2.23 10.66 -5.27
CA ILE A 94 -1.66 11.92 -5.78
C ILE A 94 -2.74 12.98 -5.54
N PHE A 95 -2.61 13.78 -4.48
CA PHE A 95 -3.36 15.03 -4.38
C PHE A 95 -2.49 16.10 -3.72
N PRO A 96 -1.80 16.94 -4.52
CA PRO A 96 -1.79 18.34 -4.21
C PRO A 96 -3.12 18.92 -4.73
N THR A 97 -3.79 19.70 -3.88
CA THR A 97 -4.79 20.73 -4.22
C THR A 97 -6.30 20.38 -4.14
N LEU A 98 -7.00 21.28 -3.43
CA LEU A 98 -8.44 21.56 -3.39
C LEU A 98 -9.34 20.57 -2.63
N LEU A 99 -10.18 20.96 -1.66
CA LEU A 99 -10.55 22.27 -1.13
C LEU A 99 -11.33 22.04 0.18
N PRO A 100 -11.26 22.94 1.17
CA PRO A 100 -12.03 22.83 2.40
C PRO A 100 -13.46 23.35 2.19
N ALA A 101 -14.47 22.61 2.66
CA ALA A 101 -15.80 23.16 2.89
C ALA A 101 -16.12 23.10 4.38
N HIS A 102 -15.89 24.25 4.99
CA HIS A 102 -16.21 24.63 6.36
C HIS A 102 -17.67 25.11 6.44
N LYS A 103 -18.32 24.82 7.59
CA LYS A 103 -19.60 25.34 8.14
C LYS A 103 -20.91 24.82 7.51
N MET A 104 -21.77 24.16 8.29
CA MET A 104 -22.75 24.72 9.24
C MET A 104 -23.84 25.57 8.55
N ASN A 105 -24.94 24.92 8.16
CA ASN A 105 -26.33 25.17 8.61
C ASN A 105 -27.25 24.13 7.97
#